data_AF-A0AAV4SRF2-F1
#
_entry.id   AF-A0AAV4SRF2-F1
#
_cell.length_a   1.000
_cell.length_b   1.000
_cell.length_c   1.000
_cell.angle_alpha   90.00
_cell.angle_beta   90.00
_cell.angle_gamma   90.00
#
_symmetry.space_group_name_H-M   'P 1'
#
loop_
_entity.id
_entity.type
_entity.pdbx_description
1 polymer ?
#
loop_
_entity_poly.entity_id
_entity_poly.type
_entity_poly.pdbx_seq_one_letter_code
_entity_poly.pdbx_strand_id
1 'polypeptide(L)'
;MQPLFNSNDFVCRTINNNRQNMNQSHKDCPRKGEIEGQKTNNGIHYRLQLLYANGVRQEQDLYVRLIDHVKKEAVPYEGQDKNPEMCRVLLTHEVMCSRCCDKKSCGNRNETPSDPVIIDR
;
A
#
# COMPACT_ATOMS: atom_id res chain seq x y z
N MET A 1 -23.43 -13.84 0.84
CA MET A 1 -22.39 -13.95 -0.21
C MET A 1 -21.32 -12.92 0.09
N GLN A 2 -20.08 -13.33 0.37
CA GLN A 2 -18.97 -12.39 0.38
C GLN A 2 -18.66 -12.02 -1.08
N PRO A 3 -18.44 -10.74 -1.43
CA PRO A 3 -17.98 -10.41 -2.76
C PRO A 3 -16.64 -11.13 -3.00
N LEU A 4 -16.52 -11.84 -4.12
CA LEU A 4 -15.23 -12.30 -4.61
C LEU A 4 -14.46 -11.05 -5.05
N PHE A 5 -13.66 -10.51 -4.14
CA PHE A 5 -12.73 -9.43 -4.49
C PHE A 5 -11.49 -10.07 -5.12
N ASN A 6 -11.19 -9.69 -6.36
CA ASN A 6 -9.93 -10.04 -6.98
C ASN A 6 -8.86 -9.08 -6.45
N SER A 7 -7.93 -9.59 -5.65
CA SER A 7 -6.71 -8.87 -5.27
C SER A 7 -5.69 -8.95 -6.40
N ASN A 8 -4.91 -7.89 -6.58
CA ASN A 8 -3.76 -7.89 -7.48
C ASN A 8 -2.51 -7.63 -6.64
N ASP A 9 -1.48 -8.45 -6.87
CA ASP A 9 -0.20 -8.33 -6.17
C ASP A 9 0.90 -7.96 -7.17
N PHE A 10 1.91 -7.26 -6.69
CA PHE A 10 3.13 -6.98 -7.44
C PHE A 10 4.34 -7.18 -6.53
N VAL A 11 5.45 -7.62 -7.11
CA VAL A 11 6.71 -7.83 -6.38
C VAL A 11 7.71 -6.78 -6.84
N CYS A 12 8.26 -6.02 -5.89
CA CYS A 12 9.25 -4.98 -6.13
C CYS A 12 10.58 -5.35 -5.49
N ARG A 13 11.68 -5.11 -6.23
CA ARG A 13 13.04 -5.15 -5.69
C ARG A 13 13.52 -3.72 -5.46
N THR A 14 13.97 -3.42 -4.24
CA THR A 14 14.53 -2.11 -3.90
C THR A 14 16.04 -2.14 -4.01
N ILE A 15 16.58 -1.28 -4.87
CA ILE A 15 18.01 -1.09 -5.10
C ILE A 15 18.41 0.32 -4.72
N ASN A 16 19.60 0.50 -4.14
CA ASN A 16 20.15 1.82 -3.86
C ASN A 16 20.83 2.44 -5.11
N ASN A 17 21.31 3.67 -4.99
CA ASN A 17 22.02 4.37 -6.07
C ASN A 17 23.30 3.65 -6.54
N ASN A 18 23.89 2.81 -5.69
CA ASN A 18 25.05 1.96 -6.01
C ASN A 18 24.64 0.60 -6.61
N ARG A 19 23.36 0.41 -6.97
CA ARG A 19 22.77 -0.85 -7.48
C ARG A 19 22.90 -2.03 -6.51
N GLN A 20 23.00 -1.77 -5.22
CA GLN A 20 22.98 -2.81 -4.19
C GLN A 20 21.55 -3.04 -3.69
N ASN A 21 21.20 -4.30 -3.45
CA ASN A 21 19.92 -4.65 -2.85
C ASN A 21 19.84 -4.11 -1.42
N MET A 22 18.66 -3.61 -1.05
CA MET A 22 18.38 -3.16 0.31
C MET A 22 17.43 -4.13 1.00
N ASN A 23 17.83 -4.55 2.20
CA ASN A 23 16.98 -5.34 3.07
C ASN A 23 15.84 -4.47 3.60
N GLN A 24 14.64 -5.03 3.67
CA GLN A 24 13.44 -4.31 4.11
C GLN A 24 12.88 -4.90 5.40
N SER A 25 12.33 -4.03 6.22
CA SER A 25 11.37 -4.32 7.29
C SER A 25 10.26 -3.26 7.17
N HIS A 26 8.99 -3.60 7.37
CA HIS A 26 7.90 -2.64 7.22
C HIS A 26 7.29 -2.30 8.58
N LYS A 27 6.68 -1.10 8.65
CA LYS A 27 5.71 -0.74 9.68
C LYS A 27 4.58 0.02 9.00
N ASP A 28 3.35 -0.46 9.13
CA ASP A 28 2.20 0.33 8.69
C ASP A 28 2.22 1.69 9.39
N CYS A 29 1.95 2.74 8.62
CA CYS A 29 1.80 4.09 9.15
C CYS A 29 0.37 4.53 8.88
N PRO A 30 -0.49 4.68 9.92
CA PRO A 30 -1.81 5.21 9.70
C PRO A 30 -1.68 6.64 9.15
N ARG A 31 -2.15 6.80 7.91
CA ARG A 31 -2.51 8.03 7.19
C ARG A 31 -1.86 9.32 7.70
N LYS A 32 -0.81 9.78 7.01
CA LYS A 32 -0.57 11.24 6.87
C LYS A 32 -1.23 11.70 5.58
N GLY A 33 -2.00 12.78 5.66
CA GLY A 33 -2.92 13.25 4.63
C GLY A 33 -2.30 13.40 3.23
N GLU A 34 -3.18 13.43 2.23
CA GLU A 34 -2.81 13.76 0.85
C GLU A 34 -2.07 15.12 0.80
N ILE A 35 -1.10 15.23 -0.10
CA ILE A 35 -0.41 16.49 -0.40
C ILE A 35 -1.47 17.46 -0.94
N GLU A 36 -1.61 18.63 -0.31
CA GLU A 36 -2.64 19.63 -0.60
C GLU A 36 -2.68 19.99 -2.10
N GLY A 37 -3.85 19.86 -2.73
CA GLY A 37 -4.12 20.41 -4.07
C GLY A 37 -4.90 19.50 -5.03
N GLN A 38 -4.84 18.17 -4.88
CA GLN A 38 -5.56 17.23 -5.76
C GLN A 38 -6.07 16.02 -4.98
N LYS A 39 -7.35 16.09 -4.56
CA LYS A 39 -8.05 15.01 -3.85
C LYS A 39 -8.44 13.89 -4.81
N THR A 40 -7.45 13.12 -5.25
CA THR A 40 -7.65 11.99 -6.18
C THR A 40 -8.13 10.74 -5.46
N ASN A 41 -8.01 10.67 -4.12
CA ASN A 41 -8.25 9.47 -3.31
C ASN A 41 -7.50 8.24 -3.88
N ASN A 42 -6.29 8.47 -4.38
CA ASN A 42 -5.49 7.48 -5.08
C ASN A 42 -4.11 7.39 -4.43
N GLY A 43 -3.99 6.45 -3.50
CA GLY A 43 -2.69 6.02 -3.03
C GLY A 43 -2.74 5.22 -1.74
N ILE A 44 -1.70 4.41 -1.56
CA ILE A 44 -1.37 3.77 -0.29
C ILE A 44 0.04 4.24 0.11
N HIS A 45 0.21 4.57 1.38
CA HIS A 45 1.47 5.03 1.95
C HIS A 45 1.99 3.94 2.90
N TYR A 46 3.20 3.48 2.62
CA TYR A 46 3.93 2.55 3.46
C TYR A 46 5.18 3.21 4.01
N ARG A 47 5.61 2.75 5.17
CA ARG A 47 6.85 3.18 5.78
C ARG A 47 7.78 1.99 5.94
N LEU A 48 8.89 2.06 5.21
CA LEU A 48 9.87 1.00 5.13
C LEU A 48 11.08 1.36 5.98
N GLN A 49 11.54 0.41 6.77
CA GLN A 49 12.84 0.43 7.43
C GLN A 49 13.81 -0.37 6.57
N LEU A 50 14.69 0.35 5.88
CA LEU A 50 15.73 -0.18 5.00
C LEU A 50 17.01 -0.45 5.79
N LEU A 51 17.64 -1.58 5.52
CA LEU A 51 18.97 -1.94 6.01
C LEU A 51 19.93 -2.06 4.83
N TYR A 52 20.94 -1.19 4.84
CA TYR A 52 21.99 -1.15 3.84
C TYR A 52 23.08 -2.19 4.14
N ALA A 53 23.83 -2.58 3.10
CA ALA A 53 24.94 -3.54 3.22
C ALA A 53 26.05 -3.07 4.18
N ASN A 54 26.22 -1.77 4.36
CA ASN A 54 27.15 -1.18 5.32
C ASN A 54 26.62 -1.16 6.77
N GLY A 55 25.47 -1.77 7.04
CA GLY A 55 24.84 -1.84 8.36
C GLY A 55 23.98 -0.63 8.73
N VAL A 56 23.93 0.41 7.89
CA VAL A 56 23.10 1.60 8.15
C VAL A 56 21.62 1.26 8.02
N ARG A 57 20.80 1.80 8.93
CA ARG A 57 19.33 1.71 8.87
C ARG A 57 18.74 3.07 8.49
N GLN A 58 17.72 3.05 7.65
CA GLN A 58 17.00 4.25 7.24
C GLN A 58 15.50 3.99 7.17
N GLU A 59 14.70 4.97 7.60
CA GLU A 59 13.26 4.96 7.39
C GLU A 59 12.95 5.70 6.08
N GLN A 60 12.12 5.09 5.22
CA GLN A 60 11.77 5.60 3.90
C GLN A 60 10.27 5.46 3.67
N ASP A 61 9.65 6.55 3.23
CA ASP A 61 8.27 6.53 2.78
C ASP A 61 8.18 5.97 1.35
N LEU A 62 7.26 5.02 1.15
CA LEU A 62 6.91 4.43 -0.14
C LEU A 62 5.45 4.76 -0.44
N TYR A 63 5.20 5.31 -1.63
CA TYR A 63 3.85 5.59 -2.12
C TYR A 63 3.51 4.70 -3.30
N VAL A 64 2.37 4.04 -3.24
CA VAL A 64 1.79 3.26 -4.35
C VAL A 64 0.58 4.00 -4.86
N ARG A 65 0.55 4.36 -6.15
CA ARG A 65 -0.54 5.09 -6.81
C ARG A 65 -0.78 4.55 -8.20
N LEU A 66 -2.01 4.65 -8.69
CA LEU A 66 -2.36 4.31 -10.08
C LEU A 66 -2.24 5.54 -10.98
N ILE A 67 -1.54 5.41 -12.10
CA ILE A 67 -1.29 6.50 -13.04
C ILE A 67 -1.90 6.16 -14.42
N ASP A 68 -2.51 7.15 -15.07
CA ASP A 68 -2.95 7.04 -16.46
C ASP A 68 -1.74 6.91 -17.39
N HIS A 69 -1.71 5.84 -18.19
CA HIS A 69 -0.56 5.53 -19.04
C HIS A 69 -0.31 6.56 -20.16
N VAL A 70 -1.32 7.32 -20.59
CA VAL A 70 -1.21 8.35 -21.62
C VAL A 70 -0.89 9.70 -20.99
N LYS A 71 -1.72 10.14 -20.03
CA LYS A 71 -1.64 11.48 -19.41
C LYS A 71 -0.50 11.59 -18.41
N LYS A 72 -0.02 10.46 -17.87
CA LYS A 72 0.97 10.39 -16.78
C LYS A 72 0.49 11.08 -15.49
N GLU A 73 -0.82 11.17 -15.29
CA GLU A 73 -1.48 11.77 -14.13
C GLU A 73 -2.11 10.73 -13.21
N ALA A 74 -2.29 11.07 -11.94
CA ALA A 74 -2.97 10.19 -10.98
C ALA A 74 -4.45 10.03 -11.35
N VAL A 75 -4.92 8.78 -11.41
CA VAL A 75 -6.32 8.46 -11.69
C VAL A 75 -7.19 8.94 -10.51
N PRO A 76 -8.22 9.78 -10.71
CA PRO A 76 -9.13 10.15 -9.65
C PRO A 76 -10.13 9.03 -9.38
N TYR A 77 -10.61 8.93 -8.14
CA TYR A 77 -11.77 8.09 -7.84
C TYR A 77 -13.06 8.73 -8.36
N GLU A 78 -13.80 8.01 -9.21
CA GLU A 78 -15.05 8.49 -9.84
C GLU A 78 -16.33 7.81 -9.29
N GLY A 79 -16.18 6.93 -8.29
CA GLY A 79 -17.31 6.18 -7.73
C GLY A 79 -18.21 6.99 -6.80
N GLN A 80 -19.37 6.42 -6.49
CA GLN A 80 -20.35 6.99 -5.56
C GLN A 80 -20.67 5.96 -4.47
N ASP A 81 -19.70 5.70 -3.58
CA ASP A 81 -19.91 4.87 -2.40
C ASP A 81 -20.40 5.72 -1.21
N LYS A 82 -21.27 5.14 -0.38
CA LYS A 82 -21.76 5.78 0.85
C LYS A 82 -20.70 5.77 1.95
N ASN A 83 -19.78 4.81 1.92
CA ASN A 83 -18.72 4.68 2.89
C ASN A 83 -17.48 5.47 2.44
N PRO A 84 -17.08 6.55 3.13
CA PRO A 84 -15.92 7.36 2.74
C PRO A 84 -14.59 6.60 2.77
N GLU A 85 -14.49 5.51 3.52
CA GLU A 85 -13.29 4.64 3.50
C GLU A 85 -13.16 3.83 2.21
N MET A 86 -14.26 3.60 1.52
CA MET A 86 -14.32 2.89 0.23
C MET A 86 -14.18 3.83 -0.97
N CYS A 87 -14.24 5.14 -0.76
CA CYS A 87 -14.14 6.16 -1.82
C CYS A 87 -12.69 6.39 -2.29
N ARG A 88 -12.01 5.33 -2.74
CA ARG A 88 -10.59 5.34 -3.13
C ARG A 88 -10.32 4.44 -4.33
N VAL A 89 -9.27 4.78 -5.08
CA VAL A 89 -8.81 3.99 -6.24
C VAL A 89 -8.12 2.70 -5.80
N LEU A 90 -7.33 2.76 -4.73
CA LEU A 90 -6.60 1.62 -4.16
C LEU A 90 -7.12 1.33 -2.76
N LEU A 91 -7.40 0.06 -2.48
CA LEU A 91 -7.93 -0.42 -1.21
C LEU A 91 -7.12 -1.62 -0.73
N THR A 92 -6.94 -1.73 0.58
CA THR A 92 -6.37 -2.92 1.23
C THR A 92 -7.48 -3.79 1.78
N HIS A 93 -7.15 -5.08 2.01
CA HIS A 93 -8.09 -6.01 2.61
C HIS A 93 -8.62 -5.53 3.97
N GLU A 94 -7.78 -4.93 4.81
CA GLU A 94 -8.17 -4.49 6.15
C GLU A 94 -9.21 -3.37 6.16
N VAL A 95 -9.20 -2.50 5.14
CA VAL A 95 -10.21 -1.44 4.96
C VAL A 95 -11.55 -2.02 4.48
N MET A 96 -11.50 -3.01 3.59
CA MET A 96 -12.73 -3.60 3.01
C MET A 96 -13.36 -4.69 3.89
N CYS A 97 -12.58 -5.31 4.78
CA CYS A 97 -13.01 -6.46 5.54
C CYS A 97 -13.52 -6.06 6.93
N SER A 98 -14.81 -6.27 7.18
CA SER A 98 -15.46 -5.97 8.46
C SER A 98 -14.79 -6.67 9.66
N ARG A 99 -14.32 -7.91 9.49
CA ARG A 99 -13.59 -8.62 10.55
C ARG A 99 -12.27 -7.93 10.89
N CYS A 100 -11.53 -7.48 9.88
CA CYS A 100 -10.25 -6.80 10.07
C CYS A 100 -10.46 -5.41 10.70
N CYS A 101 -11.49 -4.67 10.27
CA CYS A 101 -11.92 -3.42 10.90
C CYS A 101 -12.26 -3.61 12.39
N ASP A 102 -12.95 -4.70 12.73
CA ASP A 102 -13.26 -5.10 14.10
C ASP A 102 -12.07 -5.68 14.88
N LYS A 103 -10.87 -5.75 14.28
CA LYS A 103 -9.67 -6.40 14.83
C LYS A 103 -9.88 -7.87 15.21
N LYS A 104 -10.81 -8.54 14.53
CA LYS A 104 -11.06 -9.99 14.66
C LYS A 104 -10.13 -10.76 13.74
N SER A 105 -9.94 -12.05 14.04
CA SER A 105 -9.18 -12.94 13.16
C SER A 105 -9.88 -13.07 11.80
N CYS A 106 -9.07 -13.01 10.74
CA CYS A 106 -9.52 -13.11 9.36
C CYS A 106 -8.57 -14.02 8.58
N GLY A 107 -9.07 -15.11 7.98
CA GLY A 107 -8.26 -16.03 7.18
C GLY A 107 -7.65 -15.35 5.96
N ASN A 108 -8.43 -14.50 5.28
CA ASN A 108 -8.00 -13.78 4.09
C ASN A 108 -6.89 -12.74 4.39
N ARG A 109 -6.71 -12.31 5.65
CA ARG A 109 -5.58 -11.44 6.03
C ARG A 109 -4.23 -12.13 5.82
N ASN A 110 -4.19 -13.46 5.92
CA ASN A 110 -2.96 -14.23 5.71
C ASN A 110 -2.63 -14.39 4.23
N GLU A 111 -3.65 -14.39 3.36
CA GLU A 111 -3.49 -14.51 1.90
C GLU A 111 -3.22 -13.14 1.26
N THR A 112 -3.94 -12.10 1.69
CA THR A 112 -3.83 -10.73 1.17
C THR A 112 -3.60 -9.75 2.34
N PRO A 113 -2.40 -9.72 2.94
CA PRO A 113 -2.09 -8.79 4.01
C PRO A 113 -2.06 -7.34 3.48
N SER A 114 -2.49 -6.39 4.32
CA SER A 114 -2.38 -4.95 4.00
C SER A 114 -0.92 -4.48 3.98
N ASP A 115 -0.12 -5.08 4.86
CA ASP A 115 1.30 -4.84 5.00
C ASP A 115 2.11 -5.54 3.90
N PRO A 116 3.11 -4.89 3.28
CA PRO A 116 3.95 -5.53 2.27
C PRO A 116 4.75 -6.70 2.86
N VAL A 117 4.71 -7.85 2.17
CA VAL A 117 5.46 -9.04 2.57
C VAL A 117 6.88 -8.99 2.01
N ILE A 118 7.88 -9.23 2.87
CA ILE A 118 9.28 -9.30 2.46
C ILE A 118 9.61 -10.74 2.08
N ILE A 119 10.01 -10.92 0.82
CA ILE A 119 10.40 -12.21 0.25
C ILE A 119 11.92 -12.19 0.07
N ASP A 120 12.60 -13.27 0.47
CA ASP A 120 14.02 -13.54 0.19
C ASP A 120 14.97 -12.36 0.43
N ARG A 121 15.22 -12.06 1.72
CA ARG A 121 16.17 -11.03 2.20
C ARG A 121 17.56 -11.10 1.56
#